data_AF-A0A7J6E6J8-F1
#
_entry.id   AF-A0A7J6E6J8-F1
#
_cell.length_a   1.000
_cell.length_b   1.000
_cell.length_c   1.000
_cell.angle_alpha   90.00
_cell.angle_beta   90.00
_cell.angle_gamma   90.00
#
_symmetry.space_group_name_H-M   'P 1'
#
loop_
_entity.id
_entity.type
_entity.pdbx_description
1 polymer ?
#
loop_
_entity_poly.entity_id
_entity_poly.type
_entity_poly.pdbx_seq_one_letter_code
_entity_poly.pdbx_strand_id
1 'polypeptide(L)'
;MTSHIRNQNKFRIENIEISKQQQYNLPPLVSAVKKKSSKNAATFHFPGHNRGRGAPFSLTQLIGLEPFIHDLAAISELDNLTSPHGPILEAQKEAAKLFGALETWFLVGGTTCGIHGAIMATCSPGEYLILPRNCHLSAYLVGSFHHR
;
A
#
# COMPACT_ATOMS: atom_id res chain seq x y z
N MET A 1 -38.22 42.84 8.47
CA MET A 1 -38.48 41.39 8.31
C MET A 1 -37.84 40.95 6.99
N THR A 2 -36.88 40.01 7.09
CA THR A 2 -36.44 39.04 6.06
C THR A 2 -35.91 39.60 4.72
N SER A 3 -34.58 39.76 4.58
CA SER A 3 -33.63 38.78 3.96
C SER A 3 -33.81 38.69 2.43
N HIS A 4 -33.09 39.47 1.61
CA HIS A 4 -31.73 39.14 1.13
C HIS A 4 -31.51 37.63 0.94
N ILE A 5 -32.12 37.04 -0.10
CA ILE A 5 -31.86 35.65 -0.51
C ILE A 5 -31.85 35.54 -2.04
N ARG A 6 -30.68 35.10 -2.53
CA ARG A 6 -30.36 34.40 -3.78
C ARG A 6 -30.50 35.21 -5.08
N ASN A 7 -29.38 35.44 -5.77
CA ASN A 7 -28.77 34.39 -6.59
C ASN A 7 -27.58 34.94 -7.39
N GLN A 8 -26.40 35.04 -6.79
CA GLN A 8 -25.13 35.15 -7.52
C GLN A 8 -24.06 34.34 -6.80
N ASN A 9 -23.99 33.06 -7.15
CA ASN A 9 -22.77 32.26 -7.13
C ASN A 9 -23.02 31.03 -8.00
N LYS A 10 -23.07 31.28 -9.31
CA LYS A 10 -22.90 30.24 -10.31
C LYS A 10 -21.41 29.88 -10.27
N PHE A 11 -21.02 29.02 -9.33
CA PHE A 11 -19.70 28.40 -9.32
C PHE A 11 -19.58 27.63 -10.63
N ARG A 12 -18.88 28.26 -11.57
CA ARG A 12 -18.42 27.66 -12.81
C ARG A 12 -17.42 26.60 -12.37
N ILE A 13 -17.87 25.34 -12.31
CA ILE A 13 -16.95 24.21 -12.32
C ILE A 13 -16.23 24.36 -13.67
N GLU A 14 -15.06 24.97 -13.63
CA GLU A 14 -14.17 24.98 -14.77
C GLU A 14 -13.92 23.52 -15.12
N ASN A 15 -14.27 23.19 -16.36
CA ASN A 15 -14.05 21.90 -16.97
C ASN A 15 -12.57 21.56 -16.77
N ILE A 16 -12.28 20.67 -15.84
CA ILE A 16 -11.06 19.88 -15.88
C ILE A 16 -11.24 18.99 -17.10
N GLU A 17 -10.89 19.51 -18.27
CA GLU A 17 -10.61 18.69 -19.44
C GLU A 17 -9.47 17.77 -19.03
N ILE A 18 -9.82 16.57 -18.55
CA ILE A 18 -8.88 15.47 -18.43
C ILE A 18 -8.39 15.24 -19.85
N SER A 19 -7.22 15.79 -20.14
CA SER A 19 -6.59 15.73 -21.44
C SER A 19 -6.57 14.26 -21.88
N LYS A 20 -7.09 14.00 -23.09
CA LYS A 20 -7.17 12.66 -23.72
C LYS A 20 -5.79 12.06 -24.07
N GLN A 21 -4.72 12.46 -23.36
CA GLN A 21 -3.33 12.05 -23.58
C GLN A 21 -2.63 11.53 -22.32
N GLN A 22 -3.33 11.36 -21.20
CA GLN A 22 -2.79 10.56 -20.11
C GLN A 22 -2.93 9.08 -20.47
N GLN A 23 -2.00 8.59 -21.29
CA GLN A 23 -1.73 7.17 -21.45
C GLN A 23 -1.68 6.58 -20.03
N TYR A 24 -2.64 5.72 -19.66
CA TYR A 24 -2.71 5.10 -18.34
C TYR A 24 -1.49 4.20 -18.14
N ASN A 25 -0.36 4.79 -17.76
CA ASN A 25 0.81 4.03 -17.35
C ASN A 25 0.46 3.40 -16.01
N LEU A 26 0.50 2.07 -15.99
CA LEU A 26 0.29 1.30 -14.76
C LEU A 26 1.34 1.72 -13.72
N PRO A 27 0.98 1.87 -12.44
CA PRO A 27 1.93 2.22 -11.38
C PRO A 27 3.14 1.27 -11.38
N PRO A 28 4.34 1.72 -10.95
CA PRO A 28 5.58 0.96 -11.08
C PRO A 28 5.48 -0.48 -10.55
N LEU A 29 4.94 -0.65 -9.35
CA LEU A 29 4.75 -1.97 -8.73
C LEU A 29 3.79 -2.86 -9.52
N VAL A 30 2.66 -2.32 -9.99
CA VAL A 30 1.66 -3.07 -10.77
C VAL A 30 2.23 -3.49 -12.13
N SER A 31 2.96 -2.58 -12.78
CA SER A 31 3.69 -2.86 -14.01
C SER A 31 4.71 -3.99 -13.83
N ALA A 32 5.47 -3.97 -12.74
CA ALA A 32 6.46 -5.00 -12.43
C ALA A 32 5.81 -6.37 -12.19
N VAL A 33 4.73 -6.43 -11.39
CA VAL A 33 3.97 -7.66 -11.15
C VAL A 33 3.43 -8.23 -12.46
N LYS A 34 2.80 -7.40 -13.31
CA LYS A 34 2.25 -7.84 -14.60
C LYS A 34 3.33 -8.37 -15.54
N LYS A 35 4.47 -7.67 -15.63
CA LYS A 35 5.61 -8.07 -16.45
C LYS A 35 6.24 -9.38 -15.96
N LYS A 36 6.28 -9.60 -14.65
CA LYS A 36 6.83 -10.83 -14.08
C LYS A 36 5.86 -12.00 -14.24
N SER A 37 4.57 -11.77 -14.03
CA SER A 37 3.56 -12.82 -14.15
C SER A 37 3.40 -13.35 -15.58
N SER A 38 3.69 -12.54 -16.60
CA SER A 38 3.68 -12.98 -18.00
C SER A 38 4.86 -13.89 -18.37
N LYS A 39 5.95 -13.92 -17.57
CA LYS A 39 7.07 -14.84 -17.80
C LYS A 39 6.69 -16.22 -17.25
N ASN A 40 6.45 -17.19 -18.14
CA ASN A 40 6.17 -18.58 -17.77
C ASN A 40 7.46 -19.35 -17.44
N ALA A 41 8.23 -18.87 -16.47
CA ALA A 41 9.42 -19.54 -15.98
C ALA A 41 9.06 -20.65 -14.98
N ALA A 42 9.79 -21.77 -15.02
CA ALA A 42 9.69 -22.78 -13.97
C ALA A 42 10.17 -22.17 -12.64
N THR A 43 9.27 -22.08 -11.67
CA THR A 43 9.57 -21.55 -10.34
C THR A 43 9.86 -22.70 -9.38
N PHE A 44 11.13 -22.87 -9.03
CA PHE A 44 11.60 -23.75 -7.94
C PHE A 44 11.74 -22.98 -6.62
N HIS A 45 10.89 -21.98 -6.42
CA HIS A 45 10.86 -21.10 -5.25
C HIS A 45 9.45 -21.10 -4.67
N PHE A 46 9.31 -20.55 -3.46
CA PHE A 46 7.99 -20.26 -2.89
C PHE A 46 7.20 -19.29 -3.80
N PRO A 47 5.86 -19.31 -3.75
CA PRO A 47 5.00 -20.24 -2.99
C PRO A 47 4.81 -21.63 -3.65
N GLY A 48 4.55 -22.65 -2.82
CA GLY A 48 4.50 -24.06 -3.23
C GLY A 48 3.34 -24.45 -4.16
N HIS A 49 2.31 -23.62 -4.31
CA HIS A 49 1.26 -23.84 -5.30
C HIS A 49 1.75 -23.63 -6.74
N ASN A 50 2.97 -23.15 -6.95
CA ASN A 50 3.65 -23.07 -8.25
C ASN A 50 2.76 -22.49 -9.35
N ARG A 51 2.31 -21.25 -9.15
CA ARG A 51 1.44 -20.52 -10.09
C ARG A 51 0.07 -21.18 -10.31
N GLY A 52 -0.38 -21.96 -9.33
CA GLY A 52 -1.69 -22.62 -9.29
C GLY A 52 -1.68 -24.08 -9.72
N ARG A 53 -0.53 -24.60 -10.18
CA ARG A 53 -0.39 -26.03 -10.55
C ARG A 53 -0.51 -26.98 -9.35
N GLY A 54 -0.05 -26.53 -8.18
CA GLY A 54 -0.17 -27.25 -6.91
C GLY A 54 -1.31 -26.72 -6.02
N ALA A 55 -2.15 -25.81 -6.54
CA ALA A 55 -3.28 -25.31 -5.76
C ALA A 55 -4.43 -26.34 -5.76
N PRO A 56 -5.18 -26.48 -4.64
CA PRO A 56 -6.37 -27.32 -4.61
C PRO A 56 -7.39 -26.89 -5.67
N PHE A 57 -7.94 -27.86 -6.41
CA PHE A 57 -8.89 -27.59 -7.49
C PHE A 57 -10.13 -26.81 -7.02
N SER A 58 -10.64 -27.13 -5.82
CA SER A 58 -11.77 -26.40 -5.23
C SER A 58 -11.47 -24.92 -5.03
N LEU A 59 -10.22 -24.57 -4.72
CA LEU A 59 -9.80 -23.19 -4.48
C LEU A 59 -9.60 -22.45 -5.81
N THR A 60 -8.97 -23.08 -6.80
CA THR A 60 -8.81 -22.48 -8.13
C THR A 60 -10.14 -22.25 -8.83
N GLN A 61 -11.14 -23.11 -8.59
CA GLN A 61 -12.50 -22.92 -9.08
C GLN A 61 -13.21 -21.74 -8.38
N LEU A 62 -12.92 -21.49 -7.11
CA LEU A 62 -13.57 -20.44 -6.32
C LEU A 62 -13.03 -19.04 -6.64
N ILE A 63 -11.71 -18.86 -6.65
CA ILE A 63 -11.08 -17.52 -6.79
C ILE A 63 -10.39 -17.30 -8.14
N GLY A 64 -10.40 -18.31 -9.01
CA GLY A 64 -9.71 -18.29 -10.30
C GLY A 64 -8.20 -18.60 -10.18
N LEU A 65 -7.55 -18.71 -11.34
CA LEU A 65 -6.12 -19.00 -11.43
C LEU A 65 -5.24 -17.74 -11.30
N GLU A 66 -5.76 -16.58 -11.70
CA GLU A 66 -5.00 -15.32 -11.75
C GLU A 66 -4.37 -14.90 -10.41
N PRO A 67 -5.04 -15.03 -9.24
CA PRO A 67 -4.40 -14.70 -7.96
C PRO A 67 -3.12 -15.51 -7.72
N PHE A 68 -3.12 -16.79 -8.09
CA PHE A 68 -1.94 -17.66 -7.95
C PHE A 68 -0.84 -17.32 -8.95
N ILE A 69 -1.18 -16.79 -10.13
CA ILE A 69 -0.22 -16.35 -11.14
C ILE A 69 0.51 -15.07 -10.70
N HIS A 70 -0.18 -14.22 -9.93
CA HIS A 70 0.33 -12.97 -9.37
C HIS A 70 0.95 -13.10 -7.98
N ASP A 71 0.76 -14.23 -7.29
CA ASP A 71 1.47 -14.55 -6.05
C ASP A 71 2.92 -14.95 -6.37
N LEU A 72 3.81 -13.96 -6.27
CA LEU A 72 5.20 -14.02 -6.69
C LEU A 72 6.11 -13.83 -5.48
N ALA A 73 7.14 -14.66 -5.35
CA ALA A 73 8.18 -14.45 -4.34
C ALA A 73 8.93 -13.12 -4.54
N ALA A 74 9.45 -12.60 -3.42
CA ALA A 74 10.43 -11.53 -3.40
C ALA A 74 11.73 -12.03 -4.05
N ILE A 75 11.84 -11.82 -5.36
CA ILE A 75 13.03 -12.06 -6.17
C ILE A 75 13.58 -10.68 -6.53
N SER A 76 14.87 -10.57 -6.81
CA SER A 76 15.55 -9.31 -7.18
C SER A 76 14.82 -8.45 -8.22
N GLU A 77 14.05 -9.07 -9.13
CA GLU A 77 13.24 -8.37 -10.14
C GLU A 77 11.97 -7.67 -9.59
N LEU A 78 11.44 -8.10 -8.44
CA LEU A 78 10.20 -7.59 -7.84
C LEU A 78 10.44 -6.75 -6.58
N ASP A 79 11.70 -6.68 -6.12
CA ASP A 79 12.16 -5.96 -4.95
C ASP A 79 11.84 -6.63 -3.60
N ASN A 80 12.40 -6.11 -2.52
CA ASN A 80 12.15 -6.54 -1.15
C ASN A 80 11.45 -5.43 -0.36
N LEU A 81 10.29 -5.73 0.22
CA LEU A 81 9.49 -4.77 1.00
C LEU A 81 10.27 -4.19 2.19
N THR A 82 11.17 -4.94 2.83
CA THR A 82 11.92 -4.47 4.00
C THR A 82 13.10 -3.57 3.65
N SER A 83 13.54 -3.60 2.39
CA SER A 83 14.67 -2.82 1.91
C SER A 83 14.47 -2.52 0.42
N PRO A 84 13.56 -1.59 0.09
CA PRO A 84 13.12 -1.38 -1.28
C PRO A 84 14.15 -0.58 -2.08
N HIS A 85 14.50 -1.08 -3.27
CA HIS A 85 15.47 -0.45 -4.19
C HIS A 85 14.93 -0.27 -5.62
N GLY A 86 13.82 -0.92 -5.95
CA GLY A 86 13.28 -1.02 -7.32
C GLY A 86 11.80 -0.59 -7.38
N PRO A 87 10.92 -1.38 -8.02
CA PRO A 87 9.53 -0.98 -8.25
C PRO A 87 8.73 -0.58 -7.00
N ILE A 88 9.06 -1.15 -5.83
CA ILE A 88 8.43 -0.75 -4.56
C ILE A 88 8.86 0.65 -4.17
N LEU A 89 10.16 0.97 -4.24
CA LEU A 89 10.69 2.30 -3.92
C LEU A 89 10.15 3.37 -4.88
N GLU A 90 10.06 3.05 -6.17
CA GLU A 90 9.49 3.96 -7.17
C GLU A 90 8.01 4.26 -6.86
N ALA A 91 7.23 3.21 -6.57
CA ALA A 91 5.82 3.36 -6.21
C ALA A 91 5.64 4.15 -4.89
N GLN A 92 6.52 3.95 -3.91
CA GLN A 92 6.53 4.72 -2.66
C GLN A 92 6.82 6.20 -2.89
N LYS A 93 7.77 6.54 -3.78
CA LYS A 93 8.08 7.93 -4.16
C LYS A 93 6.93 8.60 -4.89
N GLU A 94 6.25 7.88 -5.79
CA GLU A 94 5.05 8.39 -6.45
C GLU A 94 3.91 8.62 -5.45
N ALA A 95 3.70 7.70 -4.51
CA ALA A 95 2.72 7.86 -3.45
C ALA A 95 3.05 9.07 -2.55
N ALA A 96 4.31 9.26 -2.16
CA ALA A 96 4.74 10.41 -1.36
C ALA A 96 4.40 11.74 -2.06
N LYS A 97 4.68 11.85 -3.36
CA LYS A 97 4.31 13.02 -4.17
C LYS A 97 2.80 13.23 -4.22
N LEU A 98 2.03 12.16 -4.38
CA LEU A 98 0.56 12.24 -4.46
C LEU A 98 -0.07 12.70 -3.14
N PHE A 99 0.42 12.19 -2.01
CA PHE A 99 -0.10 12.53 -0.69
C PHE A 99 0.53 13.80 -0.07
N GLY A 100 1.53 14.40 -0.73
CA GLY A 100 2.26 15.55 -0.21
C GLY A 100 3.11 15.22 1.03
N ALA A 101 3.57 13.98 1.15
CA ALA A 101 4.43 13.53 2.24
C ALA A 101 5.91 13.63 1.85
N LEU A 102 6.79 13.73 2.85
CA LEU A 102 8.24 13.67 2.62
C LEU A 102 8.66 12.29 2.11
N GLU A 103 8.16 11.23 2.76
CA GLU A 103 8.40 9.84 2.41
C GLU A 103 7.12 9.04 2.62
N THR A 104 7.01 7.87 1.99
CA THR A 104 5.88 6.95 2.15
C THR A 104 6.37 5.51 2.21
N TRP A 105 5.86 4.75 3.18
CA TRP A 105 6.13 3.32 3.31
C TRP A 105 4.86 2.52 3.09
N PHE A 106 4.97 1.44 2.32
CA PHE A 106 3.87 0.49 2.11
C PHE A 106 3.84 -0.55 3.23
N LEU A 107 2.64 -0.80 3.76
CA LEU A 107 2.42 -1.67 4.90
C LEU A 107 1.47 -2.81 4.51
N VAL A 108 1.86 -4.05 4.81
CA VAL A 108 1.01 -5.24 4.60
C VAL A 108 0.29 -5.70 5.87
N GLY A 109 0.70 -5.20 7.05
CA GLY A 109 0.10 -5.50 8.35
C GLY A 109 -0.99 -4.52 8.81
N GLY A 110 -1.48 -3.68 7.89
CA GLY A 110 -2.45 -2.62 8.18
C GLY A 110 -1.89 -1.48 9.04
N THR A 111 -2.76 -0.55 9.44
CA THR A 111 -2.38 0.67 10.17
C THR A 111 -1.76 0.37 11.54
N THR A 112 -2.13 -0.74 12.19
CA THR A 112 -1.52 -1.17 13.47
C THR A 112 -0.01 -1.31 13.34
N CYS A 113 0.50 -2.00 12.30
CA CYS A 113 1.95 -2.15 12.13
C CYS A 113 2.63 -0.81 11.83
N GLY A 114 1.94 0.09 11.12
CA GLY A 114 2.41 1.45 10.85
C GLY A 114 2.56 2.29 12.10
N ILE A 115 1.56 2.27 12.98
CA ILE A 115 1.59 2.96 14.28
C ILE A 115 2.72 2.40 15.14
N HIS A 116 2.86 1.08 15.21
CA HIS A 116 3.94 0.45 15.99
C HIS A 116 5.31 0.84 15.44
N GLY A 117 5.50 0.77 14.12
CA GLY A 117 6.74 1.16 13.46
C GLY A 117 7.09 2.64 13.70
N ALA A 118 6.10 3.53 13.60
CA ALA A 118 6.29 4.95 13.87
C ALA A 118 6.74 5.20 15.32
N ILE A 119 6.05 4.63 16.30
CA ILE A 119 6.39 4.80 17.73
C ILE A 119 7.79 4.25 18.02
N MET A 120 8.11 3.03 17.55
CA MET A 120 9.42 2.40 17.80
C MET A 120 10.57 3.13 17.09
N ALA A 121 10.29 3.82 15.98
CA ALA A 121 11.29 4.63 15.28
C ALA A 121 11.55 5.98 15.96
N THR A 122 10.58 6.51 16.70
CA THR A 122 10.68 7.85 17.32
C THR A 122 10.98 7.83 18.82
N CYS A 123 10.59 6.78 19.54
CA CYS A 123 10.66 6.72 21.00
C CYS A 123 11.48 5.52 21.47
N SER A 124 12.44 5.79 22.35
CA SER A 124 13.23 4.77 23.04
C SER A 124 12.53 4.30 24.32
N PRO A 125 12.84 3.08 24.81
CA PRO A 125 12.34 2.63 26.10
C PRO A 125 12.69 3.61 27.23
N GLY A 126 11.70 3.97 28.05
CA GLY A 126 11.84 4.94 29.14
C GLY A 126 11.55 6.39 28.75
N GLU A 127 11.37 6.69 27.47
CA GLU A 127 10.91 8.02 27.02
C GLU A 127 9.39 8.17 27.15
N TYR A 128 8.94 9.43 27.10
CA TYR A 128 7.52 9.77 27.24
C TYR A 128 6.88 9.99 25.87
N LEU A 129 5.75 9.30 25.64
CA LEU A 129 4.90 9.46 24.46
C LEU A 129 3.58 10.14 24.83
N ILE A 130 3.28 11.28 24.22
CA ILE A 130 2.00 11.97 24.41
C ILE A 130 0.96 11.29 23.51
N LEU A 131 -0.07 10.71 24.12
CA LEU A 131 -1.18 10.07 23.41
C LEU A 131 -2.51 10.77 23.73
N PRO A 132 -3.38 10.97 22.72
CA PRO A 132 -4.74 11.42 22.98
C PRO A 132 -5.53 10.33 23.70
N ARG A 133 -6.46 10.72 24.58
CA ARG A 133 -7.25 9.78 25.39
C ARG A 133 -8.09 8.81 24.56
N ASN A 134 -8.47 9.22 23.35
CA ASN A 134 -9.22 8.43 22.38
C ASN A 134 -8.30 7.77 21.32
N CYS A 135 -7.02 7.56 21.62
CA CYS A 135 -6.13 6.85 20.71
C CYS A 135 -6.62 5.43 20.43
N HIS A 136 -6.30 4.92 19.24
CA HIS A 136 -6.60 3.54 18.89
C HIS A 136 -5.78 2.57 19.75
N LEU A 137 -6.33 1.39 20.04
CA LEU A 137 -5.71 0.39 20.92
C LEU A 137 -4.28 0.03 20.49
N SER A 138 -3.98 0.04 19.20
CA SER A 138 -2.64 -0.21 18.66
C SER A 138 -1.59 0.78 19.21
N ALA A 139 -1.93 2.05 19.41
CA ALA A 139 -0.99 3.02 19.98
C ALA A 139 -0.73 2.74 21.47
N TYR A 140 -1.78 2.34 22.20
CA TYR A 140 -1.69 2.04 23.63
C TYR A 140 -0.87 0.77 23.92
N LEU A 141 -1.03 -0.28 23.11
CA LEU A 141 -0.37 -1.58 23.33
C LEU A 141 1.16 -1.49 23.25
N VAL A 142 1.70 -0.65 22.36
CA VAL A 142 3.16 -0.50 22.21
C VAL A 142 3.82 0.02 23.48
N GLY A 143 3.17 0.95 24.19
CA GLY A 143 3.69 1.51 25.45
C GLY A 143 3.71 0.51 26.61
N SER A 144 2.98 -0.61 26.51
CA SER A 144 2.82 -1.57 27.60
C SER A 144 3.89 -2.67 27.64
N PHE A 145 4.78 -2.74 26.65
CA PHE A 145 5.80 -3.80 26.56
C PHE A 145 6.97 -3.66 27.54
N HIS A 146 7.07 -2.54 28.29
CA HIS A 146 8.21 -2.27 29.18
C HIS A 146 7.94 -2.49 30.69
N HIS A 147 6.73 -2.95 31.05
CA HIS A 147 6.36 -3.23 32.46
C HIS A 147 6.15 -4.72 32.76
N ARG A 148 6.81 -5.62 32.02
CA ARG A 148 6.92 -7.05 32.37
C ARG A 148 8.35 -7.49 32.43
#